data_AF-A0A7S1WTU1-F1
#
_entry.id   AF-A0A7S1WTU1-F1
#
_cell.length_a   1.000
_cell.length_b   1.000
_cell.length_c   1.000
_cell.angle_alpha   90.00
_cell.angle_beta   90.00
_cell.angle_gamma   90.00
#
_symmetry.space_group_name_H-M   'P 1'
#
loop_
_entity.id
_entity.type
_entity.pdbx_description
1 polymer ?
#
loop_
_entity_poly.entity_id
_entity_poly.type
_entity_poly.pdbx_seq_one_letter_code
_entity_poly.pdbx_strand_id
1 'polypeptide(L)'
;LDEAGAECDAQDPRLVGTWRVCGRGSSLYDIVRTEGGGLMFEQRLGSKMARLHGLLQPRPPWLQAALASSEGPMGTVRLRYLPKSGRVLSNFRPHNVAPEAVQWGADMEALRMPRAFFVDNRQLRAESSGLGYRDEKSMQRKSSDNATAAWGSLVVGLEEGDGWVEV
;
A
#
# COMPACT_ATOMS: atom_id res chain seq x y z
N LEU A 1 25.13 3.44 -8.33
CA LEU A 1 25.07 2.86 -6.97
C LEU A 1 24.12 1.68 -7.06
N ASP A 2 24.70 0.49 -7.18
CA ASP A 2 24.00 -0.79 -7.37
C ASP A 2 23.03 -1.07 -6.23
N GLU A 3 21.72 -1.03 -6.51
CA GLU A 3 20.67 -1.64 -5.68
C GLU A 3 20.29 -3.01 -6.25
N ALA A 4 21.30 -3.82 -6.55
CA ALA A 4 21.12 -5.21 -6.92
C ALA A 4 20.85 -6.02 -5.64
N GLY A 5 19.57 -6.36 -5.40
CA GLY A 5 19.24 -7.42 -4.44
C GLY A 5 18.18 -7.11 -3.38
N ALA A 6 17.39 -6.04 -3.49
CA ALA A 6 16.14 -6.02 -2.73
C ALA A 6 15.25 -7.15 -3.28
N GLU A 7 15.13 -8.25 -2.52
CA GLU A 7 14.26 -9.37 -2.87
C GLU A 7 12.86 -8.84 -3.15
N CYS A 8 12.39 -9.12 -4.37
CA CYS A 8 11.04 -8.79 -4.77
C CYS A 8 10.11 -9.83 -4.17
N ASP A 9 9.67 -9.58 -2.95
CA ASP A 9 8.72 -10.43 -2.24
C ASP A 9 7.29 -9.94 -2.47
N ALA A 10 6.48 -10.80 -3.09
CA ALA A 10 5.06 -10.54 -3.32
C ALA A 10 4.20 -10.64 -2.05
N GLN A 11 4.83 -10.75 -0.88
CA GLN A 11 4.19 -10.73 0.44
C GLN A 11 4.74 -9.64 1.36
N ASP A 12 5.69 -8.80 0.88
CA ASP A 12 6.37 -7.78 1.68
C ASP A 12 5.36 -6.82 2.34
N PRO A 13 5.22 -6.85 3.69
CA PRO A 13 4.24 -6.02 4.40
C PRO A 13 4.51 -4.52 4.23
N ARG A 14 5.75 -4.11 3.94
CA ARG A 14 6.11 -2.70 3.81
C ARG A 14 5.46 -2.03 2.60
N LEU A 15 5.01 -2.82 1.63
CA LEU A 15 4.28 -2.32 0.47
C LEU A 15 2.81 -2.06 0.79
N VAL A 16 2.22 -2.66 1.81
CA VAL A 16 0.81 -2.49 2.12
C VAL A 16 0.53 -1.04 2.53
N GLY A 17 -0.58 -0.49 2.03
CA GLY A 17 -1.05 0.86 2.37
C GLY A 17 -1.42 1.69 1.14
N THR A 18 -1.76 2.96 1.39
CA THR A 18 -2.08 3.93 0.36
C THR A 18 -0.83 4.68 -0.07
N TRP A 19 -0.64 4.81 -1.38
CA TRP A 19 0.52 5.44 -2.00
C TRP A 19 0.09 6.57 -2.93
N ARG A 20 0.78 7.71 -2.84
CA ARG A 20 0.59 8.85 -3.74
C ARG A 20 1.74 8.94 -4.72
N VAL A 21 1.43 8.78 -6.01
CA VAL A 21 2.40 9.00 -7.10
C VAL A 21 2.75 10.49 -7.18
N CYS A 22 4.03 10.82 -7.14
CA CYS A 22 4.57 12.17 -7.26
C CYS A 22 4.64 12.59 -8.73
N GLY A 23 4.05 13.74 -9.09
CA GLY A 23 4.14 14.29 -10.46
C GLY A 23 2.88 15.05 -10.89
N ARG A 24 2.81 15.41 -12.18
CA ARG A 24 1.58 16.00 -12.76
C ARG A 24 0.46 14.97 -12.79
N GLY A 25 -0.73 15.33 -12.32
CA GLY A 25 -1.87 14.43 -12.25
C GLY A 25 -1.79 13.41 -11.10
N SER A 26 -1.23 13.83 -9.95
CA SER A 26 -1.05 13.00 -8.75
C SER A 26 -2.23 12.06 -8.50
N SER A 27 -1.96 10.77 -8.43
CA SER A 27 -2.96 9.75 -8.21
C SER A 27 -2.64 8.94 -6.96
N LEU A 28 -3.69 8.45 -6.30
CA LEU A 28 -3.56 7.50 -5.21
C LEU A 28 -3.79 6.08 -5.74
N TYR A 29 -3.06 5.12 -5.20
CA TYR A 29 -3.37 3.70 -5.31
C TYR A 29 -3.15 3.04 -3.95
N ASP A 30 -3.82 1.92 -3.75
CA ASP A 30 -3.67 1.08 -2.58
C ASP A 30 -2.92 -0.20 -2.99
N ILE A 31 -2.09 -0.69 -2.09
CA ILE A 31 -1.59 -2.07 -2.14
C ILE A 31 -2.18 -2.77 -0.93
N VAL A 32 -2.94 -3.83 -1.17
CA VAL A 32 -3.65 -4.56 -0.12
C VAL A 32 -3.21 -6.03 -0.11
N ARG A 33 -3.22 -6.64 1.08
CA ARG A 33 -2.99 -8.08 1.22
C ARG A 33 -4.26 -8.85 0.85
N THR A 34 -4.11 -9.89 0.04
CA THR A 34 -5.21 -10.80 -0.29
C THR A 34 -5.36 -11.87 0.78
N GLU A 35 -6.50 -12.57 0.81
CA GLU A 35 -6.73 -13.70 1.73
C GLU A 35 -5.67 -14.81 1.55
N GLY A 36 -5.14 -14.98 0.33
CA GLY A 36 -4.06 -15.91 0.02
C GLY A 36 -2.65 -15.42 0.37
N GLY A 37 -2.52 -14.26 1.04
CA GLY A 37 -1.25 -13.70 1.50
C GLY A 37 -0.48 -12.87 0.47
N GLY A 38 -0.87 -12.91 -0.81
CA GLY A 38 -0.27 -12.09 -1.87
C GLY A 38 -0.67 -10.61 -1.80
N LEU A 39 -0.06 -9.78 -2.66
CA LEU A 39 -0.37 -8.36 -2.75
C LEU A 39 -1.21 -8.04 -3.99
N MET A 40 -2.21 -7.17 -3.84
CA MET A 40 -3.05 -6.65 -4.92
C MET A 40 -2.83 -5.15 -5.06
N PHE A 41 -2.57 -4.69 -6.28
CA PHE A 41 -2.63 -3.27 -6.62
C PHE A 41 -4.07 -2.86 -6.88
N GLU A 42 -4.49 -1.71 -6.36
CA GLU A 42 -5.82 -1.16 -6.59
C GLU A 42 -5.77 0.35 -6.77
N GLN A 43 -6.46 0.89 -7.78
CA GLN A 43 -6.54 2.32 -8.01
C GLN A 43 -7.96 2.71 -8.40
N ARG A 44 -8.47 3.78 -7.77
CA ARG A 44 -9.77 4.36 -8.12
C ARG A 44 -9.59 5.38 -9.24
N LEU A 45 -10.35 5.22 -10.33
CA LEU A 45 -10.34 6.11 -11.48
C LEU A 45 -11.56 7.03 -11.47
N GLY A 46 -11.34 8.33 -11.25
CA GLY A 46 -12.32 9.39 -11.47
C GLY A 46 -13.65 9.25 -10.72
N SER A 47 -14.69 9.93 -11.23
CA SER A 47 -16.02 10.06 -10.60
C SER A 47 -16.97 8.87 -10.83
N LYS A 48 -16.62 7.91 -11.68
CA LYS A 48 -17.51 6.80 -12.10
C LYS A 48 -17.31 5.48 -11.34
N MET A 49 -16.69 5.49 -10.15
CA MET A 49 -16.38 4.27 -9.37
C MET A 49 -15.53 3.22 -10.12
N ALA A 50 -14.98 3.52 -11.30
CA ALA A 50 -14.14 2.60 -12.02
C ALA A 50 -12.88 2.28 -11.20
N ARG A 51 -12.52 0.99 -11.11
CA ARG A 51 -11.40 0.50 -10.31
C ARG A 51 -10.44 -0.27 -11.21
N LEU A 52 -9.18 0.13 -11.21
CA LEU A 52 -8.08 -0.68 -11.70
C LEU A 52 -7.63 -1.62 -10.60
N HIS A 53 -7.39 -2.87 -10.94
CA HIS A 53 -6.82 -3.82 -10.00
C HIS A 53 -5.94 -4.84 -10.72
N GLY A 54 -5.03 -5.47 -9.96
CA GLY A 54 -4.18 -6.54 -10.47
C GLY A 54 -3.36 -7.20 -9.37
N LEU A 55 -3.24 -8.53 -9.43
CA LEU A 55 -2.45 -9.31 -8.50
C LEU A 55 -0.95 -9.12 -8.80
N LEU A 56 -0.19 -8.68 -7.81
CA LEU A 56 1.25 -8.46 -7.93
C LEU A 56 1.99 -9.80 -7.90
N GLN A 57 2.86 -10.00 -8.88
CA GLN A 57 3.69 -11.18 -9.04
C GLN A 57 5.17 -10.78 -8.97
N PRO A 58 6.02 -11.60 -8.34
CA PRO A 58 7.45 -11.32 -8.25
C PRO A 58 8.11 -11.49 -9.62
N ARG A 59 8.73 -10.41 -10.11
CA ARG A 59 9.50 -10.34 -11.35
C ARG A 59 10.77 -9.50 -11.11
N PRO A 60 11.75 -10.05 -10.36
CA PRO A 60 12.87 -9.28 -9.84
C PRO A 60 13.54 -8.39 -10.90
N PRO A 61 13.87 -7.12 -10.58
CA PRO A 61 13.76 -6.47 -9.26
C PRO A 61 12.38 -5.82 -8.99
N TRP A 62 11.34 -6.18 -9.75
CA TRP A 62 10.02 -5.53 -9.71
C TRP A 62 8.92 -6.49 -9.29
N LEU A 63 7.91 -6.00 -8.59
CA LEU A 63 6.59 -6.63 -8.61
C LEU A 63 5.86 -6.18 -9.87
N GLN A 64 5.12 -7.07 -10.51
CA GLN A 64 4.34 -6.73 -11.71
C GLN A 64 2.92 -7.26 -11.61
N ALA A 65 1.95 -6.49 -12.09
CA ALA A 65 0.57 -6.91 -12.21
C ALA A 65 -0.02 -6.50 -13.55
N ALA A 66 -0.74 -7.42 -14.20
CA ALA A 66 -1.66 -7.05 -15.26
C ALA A 66 -2.85 -6.32 -14.64
N LEU A 67 -3.19 -5.16 -15.18
CA LEU A 67 -4.27 -4.30 -14.68
C LEU A 67 -5.54 -4.51 -15.51
N ALA A 68 -6.66 -4.67 -14.82
CA ALA A 68 -7.98 -4.75 -15.42
C ALA A 68 -8.97 -3.79 -14.72
N SER A 69 -10.03 -3.43 -15.45
CA SER A 69 -11.21 -2.73 -14.94
C SER A 69 -12.48 -3.48 -15.37
N SER A 70 -13.66 -2.94 -15.03
CA SER A 70 -14.94 -3.46 -15.55
C SER A 70 -15.03 -3.45 -17.07
N GLU A 71 -14.31 -2.55 -17.74
CA GLU A 71 -14.29 -2.39 -19.19
C GLU A 71 -13.25 -3.30 -19.87
N GLY A 72 -12.51 -4.12 -19.09
CA GLY A 72 -11.51 -5.05 -19.60
C GLY A 72 -10.06 -4.66 -19.26
N PRO A 73 -9.07 -5.21 -20.00
CA PRO A 73 -7.64 -5.03 -19.73
C PRO A 73 -7.15 -3.60 -19.95
N MET A 74 -6.44 -3.05 -18.96
CA MET A 74 -6.03 -1.64 -18.93
C MET A 74 -4.51 -1.45 -19.06
N GLY A 75 -3.72 -2.47 -18.71
CA GLY A 75 -2.28 -2.45 -18.93
C GLY A 75 -1.51 -3.33 -17.99
N THR A 76 -0.31 -2.90 -17.64
CA THR A 76 0.57 -3.55 -16.67
C THR A 76 1.18 -2.48 -15.77
N VAL A 77 1.23 -2.72 -14.46
CA VAL A 77 2.03 -1.92 -13.52
C VAL A 77 3.25 -2.71 -13.10
N ARG A 78 4.35 -2.01 -12.85
CA ARG A 78 5.48 -2.53 -12.09
C ARG A 78 5.78 -1.64 -10.89
N LEU A 79 6.12 -2.26 -9.77
CA LEU A 79 6.39 -1.60 -8.49
C LEU A 79 7.73 -2.08 -7.94
N ARG A 80 8.53 -1.19 -7.34
CA ARG A 80 9.75 -1.55 -6.63
C ARG A 80 9.86 -0.75 -5.35
N TYR A 81 9.92 -1.45 -4.21
CA TYR A 81 10.15 -0.81 -2.91
C TYR A 81 11.60 -0.32 -2.79
N LEU A 82 11.79 0.85 -2.20
CA LEU A 82 13.09 1.48 -1.95
C LEU A 82 13.34 1.56 -0.44
N PRO A 83 13.98 0.55 0.18
CA PRO A 83 14.05 0.42 1.64
C PRO A 83 14.63 1.61 2.37
N LYS A 84 15.64 2.28 1.79
CA LYS A 84 16.31 3.44 2.39
C LYS A 84 15.40 4.67 2.52
N SER A 85 14.40 4.78 1.65
CA SER A 85 13.53 5.96 1.58
C SER A 85 12.08 5.66 2.01
N GLY A 86 11.72 4.38 2.16
CA GLY A 86 10.33 3.98 2.39
C GLY A 86 9.40 4.30 1.22
N ARG A 87 9.94 4.51 0.01
CA ARG A 87 9.18 4.88 -1.19
C ARG A 87 8.96 3.67 -2.09
N VAL A 88 8.02 3.82 -3.02
CA VAL A 88 7.84 2.87 -4.12
C VAL A 88 8.13 3.58 -5.44
N LEU A 89 8.90 2.94 -6.32
CA LEU A 89 8.90 3.31 -7.73
C LEU A 89 7.75 2.59 -8.42
N SER A 90 6.91 3.35 -9.12
CA SER A 90 5.79 2.87 -9.90
C SER A 90 6.01 3.21 -11.37
N ASN A 91 5.68 2.27 -12.25
CA ASN A 91 5.69 2.53 -13.68
C ASN A 91 4.56 1.75 -14.35
N PHE A 92 3.89 2.39 -15.30
CA PHE A 92 2.70 1.89 -15.96
C PHE A 92 2.94 1.74 -17.45
N ARG A 93 2.49 0.62 -17.99
CA ARG A 93 2.45 0.33 -19.41
C ARG A 93 0.99 0.12 -19.82
N PRO A 94 0.39 0.99 -20.64
CA PRO A 94 -1.02 0.85 -21.03
C PRO A 94 -1.23 -0.34 -21.99
N HIS A 95 -2.44 -0.90 -21.99
CA HIS A 95 -2.76 -2.11 -22.76
C HIS A 95 -2.75 -1.89 -24.28
N ASN A 96 -3.09 -0.69 -24.74
CA ASN A 96 -3.23 -0.34 -26.15
C ASN A 96 -1.90 -0.07 -26.89
N VAL A 97 -0.76 -0.41 -26.29
CA VAL A 97 0.57 -0.27 -26.91
C VAL A 97 0.94 -1.64 -27.49
N ALA A 98 1.38 -1.63 -28.75
CA ALA A 98 1.81 -2.84 -29.45
C ALA A 98 2.85 -3.62 -28.62
N PRO A 99 2.77 -4.96 -28.52
CA PRO A 99 3.65 -5.77 -27.67
C PRO A 99 5.16 -5.52 -27.89
N GLU A 100 5.53 -5.20 -29.13
CA GLU A 100 6.88 -4.88 -29.59
C GLU A 100 7.37 -3.47 -29.21
N ALA A 101 6.45 -2.54 -28.90
CA ALA A 101 6.78 -1.22 -28.39
C ALA A 101 6.92 -1.30 -26.86
N VAL A 102 8.08 -1.77 -26.40
CA VAL A 102 8.46 -1.88 -24.98
C VAL A 102 8.69 -0.50 -24.36
N GLN A 103 7.70 0.39 -24.39
CA GLN A 103 7.83 1.69 -23.75
C GLN A 103 7.03 1.71 -22.46
N TRP A 104 7.70 1.27 -21.39
CA TRP A 104 7.35 1.71 -20.05
C TRP A 104 7.39 3.25 -20.01
N GLY A 105 6.54 3.85 -19.17
CA GLY A 105 6.61 5.27 -18.88
C GLY A 105 7.90 5.64 -18.12
N ALA A 106 7.96 6.85 -17.59
CA ALA A 106 8.97 7.20 -16.60
C ALA A 106 8.69 6.47 -15.28
N ASP A 107 9.75 6.05 -14.58
CA ASP A 107 9.60 5.60 -13.20
C ASP A 107 9.18 6.80 -12.33
N MET A 108 8.10 6.62 -11.58
CA MET A 108 7.52 7.65 -10.73
C MET A 108 7.66 7.22 -9.28
N GLU A 109 8.16 8.09 -8.42
CA GLU A 109 8.17 7.82 -6.99
C GLU A 109 6.77 7.97 -6.40
N ALA A 110 6.43 7.09 -5.48
CA ALA A 110 5.21 7.13 -4.71
C ALA A 110 5.54 7.20 -3.22
N LEU A 111 4.85 8.10 -2.53
CA LEU A 111 4.96 8.32 -1.09
C LEU A 111 3.83 7.60 -0.38
N ARG A 112 4.15 6.91 0.71
CA ARG A 112 3.14 6.31 1.58
C ARG A 112 2.34 7.42 2.27
N MET A 113 1.03 7.30 2.24
CA MET A 113 0.12 8.32 2.76
C MET A 113 -0.51 7.84 4.07
N PRO A 114 -0.51 8.67 5.12
CA PRO A 114 -1.25 8.36 6.34
C PRO A 114 -2.76 8.40 6.08
N ARG A 115 -3.50 7.60 6.83
CA ARG A 115 -4.96 7.52 6.79
C ARG A 115 -5.54 7.72 8.18
N ALA A 116 -6.79 8.13 8.24
CA ALA A 116 -7.56 8.17 9.48
C ALA A 116 -8.20 6.80 9.75
N PHE A 117 -8.00 6.26 10.95
CA PHE A 117 -8.54 5.00 11.44
C PHE A 117 -9.50 5.28 12.59
N PHE A 118 -10.69 4.69 12.53
CA PHE A 118 -11.69 4.81 13.59
C PHE A 118 -11.45 3.74 14.66
N VAL A 119 -11.30 4.19 15.91
CA VAL A 119 -11.02 3.32 17.05
C VAL A 119 -12.33 2.68 17.52
N ASP A 120 -12.71 1.58 16.89
CA ASP A 120 -13.96 0.88 17.13
C ASP A 120 -13.87 -0.13 18.28
N ASN A 121 -14.89 -0.17 19.15
CA ASN A 121 -15.03 -1.13 20.25
C ASN A 121 -16.30 -1.98 20.15
N ARG A 122 -17.05 -1.93 19.03
CA ARG A 122 -18.32 -2.66 18.88
C ARG A 122 -18.16 -4.18 18.96
N GLN A 123 -17.02 -4.71 18.50
CA GLN A 123 -16.72 -6.14 18.52
C GLN A 123 -16.03 -6.57 19.82
N LEU A 124 -14.98 -5.85 20.22
CA LEU A 124 -14.18 -6.20 21.40
C LEU A 124 -14.96 -6.00 22.72
N ARG A 125 -15.84 -4.99 22.76
CA ARG A 125 -16.66 -4.64 23.94
C ARG A 125 -15.82 -4.48 25.21
N ALA A 126 -14.61 -3.93 25.07
CA ALA A 126 -13.72 -3.70 26.20
C ALA A 126 -14.28 -2.60 27.11
N GLU A 127 -14.09 -2.77 28.43
CA GLU A 127 -14.45 -1.76 29.44
C GLU A 127 -13.41 -0.64 29.58
N SER A 128 -12.27 -0.74 28.87
CA SER A 128 -11.23 0.30 28.88
C SER A 128 -11.72 1.61 28.24
N SER A 129 -10.99 2.70 28.45
CA SER A 129 -11.27 3.99 27.78
C SER A 129 -10.81 4.04 26.32
N GLY A 130 -9.94 3.12 25.89
CA GLY A 130 -9.35 3.11 24.55
C GLY A 130 -8.38 1.96 24.29
N LEU A 131 -7.68 2.06 23.16
CA LEU A 131 -6.52 1.24 22.78
C LEU A 131 -5.23 1.90 23.27
N GLY A 132 -4.42 1.19 24.04
CA GLY A 132 -3.10 1.68 24.45
C GLY A 132 -2.11 1.67 23.29
N TYR A 133 -1.30 2.72 23.19
CA TYR A 133 -0.17 2.76 22.27
C TYR A 133 0.96 1.82 22.72
N ARG A 134 1.80 1.44 21.76
CA ARG A 134 3.00 0.63 21.99
C ARG A 134 4.14 1.19 21.14
N ASP A 135 5.32 1.20 21.72
CA ASP A 135 6.54 1.70 21.06
C ASP A 135 7.12 0.66 20.09
N GLU A 136 6.73 -0.61 20.25
CA GLU A 136 7.18 -1.73 19.42
C GLU A 136 6.03 -2.71 19.17
N LYS A 137 6.17 -3.56 18.14
CA LYS A 137 5.28 -4.70 17.85
C LYS A 137 5.39 -5.85 18.86
N SER A 138 5.45 -5.53 20.15
CA SER A 138 5.53 -6.47 21.25
C SER A 138 4.49 -6.14 22.30
N MET A 139 3.72 -7.15 22.73
CA MET A 139 2.71 -6.99 23.78
C MET A 139 3.30 -6.50 25.12
N GLN A 140 4.60 -6.70 25.33
CA GLN A 140 5.32 -6.34 26.56
C GLN A 140 5.80 -4.88 26.56
N ARG A 141 5.88 -4.25 25.39
CA ARG A 141 6.36 -2.87 25.19
C ARG A 141 5.19 -1.90 25.13
N LYS A 142 4.59 -1.62 26.28
CA LYS A 142 3.60 -0.53 26.40
C LYS A 142 4.30 0.82 26.20
N SER A 143 3.61 1.78 25.61
CA SER A 143 4.18 3.12 25.47
C SER A 143 4.47 3.75 26.83
N SER A 144 5.60 4.43 26.91
CA SER A 144 6.11 5.01 28.16
C SER A 144 5.18 6.08 28.78
N ASP A 145 4.36 6.74 27.96
CA ASP A 145 3.39 7.75 28.38
C ASP A 145 2.03 7.14 28.80
N ASN A 146 1.87 5.83 28.60
CA ASN A 146 0.62 5.09 28.78
C ASN A 146 -0.58 5.76 28.07
N ALA A 147 -0.31 6.45 26.96
CA ALA A 147 -1.33 7.12 26.17
C ALA A 147 -2.26 6.09 25.51
N THR A 148 -3.50 6.52 25.29
CA THR A 148 -4.53 5.68 24.68
C THR A 148 -5.23 6.44 23.57
N ALA A 149 -5.49 5.73 22.47
CA ALA A 149 -6.44 6.14 21.46
C ALA A 149 -7.85 5.86 21.98
N ALA A 150 -8.61 6.91 22.31
CA ALA A 150 -9.93 6.77 22.90
C ALA A 150 -10.90 6.03 21.97
N TRP A 151 -11.79 5.21 22.51
CA TRP A 151 -12.86 4.60 21.73
C TRP A 151 -13.72 5.66 21.04
N GLY A 152 -14.08 5.44 19.78
CA GLY A 152 -14.83 6.39 18.96
C GLY A 152 -14.03 7.57 18.42
N SER A 153 -12.71 7.63 18.67
CA SER A 153 -11.83 8.65 18.09
C SER A 153 -11.30 8.25 16.70
N LEU A 154 -10.66 9.20 16.02
CA LEU A 154 -9.89 8.97 14.80
C LEU A 154 -8.40 9.10 15.12
N VAL A 155 -7.61 8.13 14.67
CA VAL A 155 -6.14 8.14 14.73
C VAL A 155 -5.60 8.25 13.31
N VAL A 156 -4.66 9.16 13.07
CA VAL A 156 -4.01 9.30 11.78
C VAL A 156 -2.67 8.58 11.83
N GLY A 157 -2.41 7.68 10.87
CA GLY A 157 -1.17 6.92 10.84
C GLY A 157 -0.96 6.13 9.55
N LEU A 158 0.11 5.35 9.49
CA LEU A 158 0.45 4.48 8.37
C LEU A 158 0.06 3.03 8.66
N GLU A 159 -0.76 2.43 7.79
CA GLU A 159 -1.18 1.02 7.92
C GLU A 159 -0.06 0.07 7.52
N GLU A 160 0.37 -0.83 8.40
CA GLU A 160 1.48 -1.77 8.12
C GLU A 160 1.06 -3.13 7.55
N GLY A 161 -0.24 -3.33 7.29
CA GLY A 161 -0.77 -4.50 6.61
C GLY A 161 -0.81 -5.79 7.43
N ASP A 162 -0.52 -5.70 8.72
CA ASP A 162 -0.64 -6.77 9.73
C ASP A 162 -1.57 -6.36 10.89
N GLY A 163 -2.39 -5.33 10.66
CA GLY A 163 -3.31 -4.76 11.65
C GLY A 163 -2.68 -3.68 12.54
N TRP A 164 -1.40 -3.37 12.36
CA TRP A 164 -0.74 -2.24 13.06
C TRP A 164 -0.88 -0.93 12.28
N VAL A 165 -0.96 0.15 13.05
CA VAL A 165 -0.93 1.53 12.56
C VAL A 165 0.20 2.25 13.29
N GLU A 166 1.17 2.75 12.52
CA GLU A 166 2.24 3.62 13.00
C GLU A 166 1.70 5.06 13.10
N VAL A 167 1.81 5.69 14.27
CA VAL A 167 1.21 6.99 14.61
C VAL A 167 2.28 8.01 14.94
#